data_AF-Q12GK4-F1
#
_entry.id   AF-Q12GK4-F1
#
_cell.length_a   1.000
_cell.length_b   1.000
_cell.length_c   1.000
_cell.angle_alpha   90.00
_cell.angle_beta   90.00
_cell.angle_gamma   90.00
#
_symmetry.space_group_name_H-M   'P 1'
#
loop_
_entity.id
_entity.type
_entity.pdbx_description
1 polymer ?
#
loop_
_entity_poly.entity_id
_entity_poly.type
_entity_poly.pdbx_seq_one_letter_code
_entity_poly.pdbx_strand_id
1 'polypeptide(L)'
;MRTGQSVEVDFRGLVNWVRLGNQLTHQIHPYPAKLLPHIAHFFARASTYTGKQGRILDPFCGSGTVALEASLAGHKPLVADANPLALLITRVKTTPYNLEELRASLDSLLKRVVRYRTAPNISVVNDQLWYSSTLHSCGPCSTRLR
;
A
#
# COMPACT_ATOMS: atom_id res chain seq x y z
N MET A 1 28.29 25.68 1.25
CA MET A 1 28.15 24.76 0.10
C MET A 1 28.52 25.51 -1.16
N ARG A 2 29.41 24.97 -2.00
CA ARG A 2 29.73 25.55 -3.32
C ARG A 2 28.57 25.24 -4.27
N THR A 3 27.87 26.26 -4.72
CA THR A 3 26.79 26.15 -5.70
C THR A 3 27.34 25.67 -7.05
N GLY A 4 26.83 24.57 -7.59
CA GLY A 4 27.14 24.09 -8.95
C GLY A 4 27.94 22.80 -9.09
N GLN A 5 28.37 22.16 -8.00
CA GLN A 5 28.96 20.81 -8.06
C GLN A 5 27.89 19.73 -7.83
N SER A 6 27.89 18.69 -8.67
CA SER A 6 27.04 17.51 -8.47
C SER A 6 27.46 16.80 -7.20
N VAL A 7 26.49 16.44 -6.36
CA VAL A 7 26.72 15.57 -5.21
C VAL A 7 26.33 14.16 -5.63
N GLU A 8 27.30 13.25 -5.62
CA GLU A 8 27.02 11.83 -5.78
C GLU A 8 26.39 11.29 -4.50
N VAL A 9 25.24 10.62 -4.62
CA VAL A 9 24.46 10.16 -3.46
C VAL A 9 23.96 8.74 -3.71
N ASP A 10 24.33 7.82 -2.82
CA ASP A 10 23.71 6.50 -2.72
C ASP A 10 22.76 6.44 -1.52
N PHE A 11 21.46 6.60 -1.79
CA PHE A 11 20.44 6.50 -0.74
C PHE A 11 20.38 5.11 -0.09
N ARG A 12 20.73 4.03 -0.81
CA ARG A 12 20.70 2.69 -0.21
C ARG A 12 21.81 2.54 0.83
N GLY A 13 23.00 3.06 0.54
CA GLY A 13 24.10 3.13 1.50
C GLY A 13 23.80 4.05 2.69
N LEU A 14 23.22 5.22 2.45
CA LEU A 14 22.92 6.22 3.50
C LEU A 14 21.88 5.74 4.52
N VAL A 15 20.92 4.91 4.10
CA VAL A 15 19.88 4.37 4.97
C VAL A 15 19.81 2.84 4.87
N ASN A 16 20.96 2.18 4.98
CA ASN A 16 21.13 0.73 4.76
C ASN A 16 20.31 -0.18 5.71
N TRP A 17 19.78 0.36 6.81
CA TRP A 17 18.89 -0.35 7.73
C TRP A 17 17.45 -0.45 7.20
N VAL A 18 17.07 0.40 6.24
CA VAL A 18 15.80 0.30 5.53
C VAL A 18 15.91 -0.89 4.58
N ARG A 19 15.14 -1.96 4.81
CA ARG A 19 15.23 -3.17 3.99
C ARG A 19 14.20 -3.11 2.87
N LEU A 20 14.63 -3.35 1.63
CA LEU A 20 13.70 -3.60 0.53
C LEU A 20 13.05 -4.97 0.72
N GLY A 21 11.72 -5.01 0.76
CA GLY A 21 10.96 -6.25 0.97
C GLY A 21 9.58 -5.98 1.55
N ASN A 22 9.03 -6.96 2.25
CA ASN A 22 7.74 -6.85 2.96
C ASN A 22 7.86 -6.00 4.25
N GLN A 23 8.53 -4.84 4.15
CA GLN A 23 8.53 -3.87 5.23
C GLN A 23 7.18 -3.18 5.25
N LEU A 24 6.42 -3.45 6.31
CA LEU A 24 5.13 -2.82 6.58
C LEU A 24 4.16 -3.02 5.39
N THR A 25 3.42 -1.97 5.03
CA THR A 25 2.39 -2.00 3.99
C THR A 25 2.92 -1.62 2.60
N HIS A 26 4.25 -1.58 2.39
CA HIS A 26 4.85 -1.17 1.10
C HIS A 26 4.47 -2.07 -0.08
N GLN A 27 4.12 -3.33 0.17
CA GLN A 27 3.80 -4.33 -0.85
C GLN A 27 2.31 -4.71 -0.90
N ILE A 28 1.41 -3.91 -0.32
CA ILE A 28 -0.01 -4.24 -0.28
C ILE A 28 -0.66 -4.35 -1.67
N HIS A 29 -0.13 -3.64 -2.68
CA HIS A 29 -0.59 -3.70 -4.06
C HIS A 29 0.55 -3.35 -5.03
N PRO A 30 0.72 -4.05 -6.16
CA PRO A 30 1.66 -3.65 -7.22
C PRO A 30 1.17 -2.38 -7.91
N TYR A 31 2.06 -1.41 -8.12
CA TYR A 31 1.74 -0.18 -8.83
C TYR A 31 2.97 0.20 -9.64
N PRO A 32 2.84 0.64 -10.90
CA PRO A 32 3.99 0.96 -11.73
C PRO A 32 4.80 2.14 -11.17
N ALA A 33 6.09 2.20 -11.54
CA ALA A 33 6.97 3.34 -11.31
C ALA A 33 7.04 3.85 -9.85
N LYS A 34 7.13 2.95 -8.87
CA LYS A 34 7.23 3.34 -7.45
C LYS A 34 8.56 4.02 -7.13
N LEU A 35 8.48 5.08 -6.33
CA LEU A 35 9.65 5.69 -5.68
C LEU A 35 10.34 4.67 -4.76
N LEU A 36 11.67 4.69 -4.75
CA LEU A 36 12.49 3.88 -3.84
C LEU A 36 12.24 4.34 -2.38
N PRO A 37 11.85 3.44 -1.45
CA PRO A 37 11.56 3.81 -0.06
C PRO A 37 12.71 4.53 0.64
N HIS A 38 13.97 4.16 0.36
CA HIS A 38 15.14 4.81 0.94
C HIS A 38 15.20 6.32 0.70
N ILE A 39 14.77 6.78 -0.49
CA ILE A 39 14.76 8.20 -0.84
C ILE A 39 13.72 8.92 0.02
N ALA A 40 12.49 8.39 0.05
CA ALA A 40 11.42 8.94 0.88
C ALA A 40 11.77 8.93 2.37
N HIS A 41 12.37 7.85 2.86
CA HIS A 41 12.81 7.69 4.24
C HIS A 41 13.84 8.74 4.64
N PHE A 42 14.85 8.94 3.79
CA PHE A 42 15.92 9.91 4.03
C PHE A 42 15.36 11.33 4.16
N PHE A 43 14.56 11.77 3.19
CA PHE A 43 14.01 13.13 3.20
C PHE A 43 12.95 13.34 4.28
N ALA A 44 12.12 12.34 4.57
CA ALA A 44 11.11 12.44 5.63
C ALA A 44 11.72 12.53 7.04
N ARG A 45 12.99 12.18 7.22
CA ARG A 45 13.70 12.25 8.52
C ARG A 45 14.80 13.30 8.55
N ALA A 46 14.95 14.07 7.48
CA ALA A 46 15.94 15.13 7.40
C ALA A 46 15.47 16.33 8.25
N SER A 47 16.06 16.47 9.44
CA SER A 47 15.75 17.52 10.42
C SER A 47 15.97 18.95 9.89
N THR A 48 16.78 19.11 8.85
CA THR A 48 17.03 20.38 8.16
C THR A 48 15.80 20.93 7.44
N TYR A 49 14.86 20.06 7.05
CA TYR A 49 13.67 20.44 6.27
C TYR A 49 12.37 20.34 7.07
N THR A 50 12.35 19.50 8.11
CA THR A 50 11.14 19.20 8.87
C THR A 50 11.43 19.29 10.37
N GLY A 51 10.68 20.13 11.09
CA GLY A 51 10.64 20.07 12.55
C GLY A 51 10.02 18.74 13.02
N LYS A 52 9.99 18.49 14.34
CA LYS A 52 9.56 17.19 14.93
C LYS A 52 8.20 16.67 14.41
N GLN A 53 7.28 17.53 13.97
CA GLN A 53 5.96 17.16 13.46
C GLN A 53 5.49 18.13 12.35
N GLY A 54 6.05 17.98 11.14
CA GLY A 54 5.67 18.76 9.95
C GLY A 54 4.55 18.15 9.09
N ARG A 55 4.32 18.80 7.94
CA ARG A 55 3.48 18.30 6.84
C ARG A 55 4.36 18.04 5.62
N ILE A 56 4.11 16.94 4.91
CA ILE A 56 4.83 16.59 3.67
C ILE A 56 3.80 16.49 2.55
N LEU A 57 3.99 17.25 1.48
CA LEU A 57 3.13 17.23 0.30
C LEU A 57 3.74 16.37 -0.80
N ASP A 58 2.97 15.42 -1.31
CA ASP A 58 3.28 14.65 -2.52
C ASP A 58 2.10 14.76 -3.51
N PRO A 59 2.19 15.64 -4.52
CA PRO A 59 1.10 15.88 -5.46
C PRO A 59 0.93 14.80 -6.53
N PHE A 60 1.81 13.79 -6.56
CA PHE A 60 1.80 12.67 -7.52
C PHE A 60 2.11 11.36 -6.79
N CYS A 61 1.31 11.05 -5.77
CA CYS A 61 1.70 10.08 -4.76
C CYS A 61 1.77 8.64 -5.25
N GLY A 62 1.11 8.30 -6.37
CA GLY A 62 0.97 6.93 -6.84
C GLY A 62 0.48 6.02 -5.72
N SER A 63 1.20 4.93 -5.47
CA SER A 63 0.90 3.99 -4.36
C SER A 63 1.30 4.48 -2.95
N GLY A 64 1.67 5.74 -2.78
CA GLY A 64 1.81 6.37 -1.46
C GLY A 64 3.08 6.00 -0.70
N THR A 65 4.22 5.80 -1.38
CA THR A 65 5.50 5.53 -0.70
C THR A 65 5.93 6.69 0.18
N VAL A 66 5.88 7.93 -0.32
CA VAL A 66 6.21 9.13 0.46
C VAL A 66 5.23 9.29 1.62
N ALA A 67 3.95 9.07 1.37
CA ALA A 67 2.90 9.18 2.38
C ALA A 67 3.14 8.22 3.56
N LEU A 68 3.51 6.97 3.28
CA LEU A 68 3.82 5.99 4.32
C LEU A 68 5.07 6.40 5.09
N GLU A 69 6.18 6.74 4.42
CA GLU A 69 7.41 7.14 5.11
C GLU A 69 7.24 8.41 5.93
N ALA A 70 6.46 9.38 5.45
CA ALA A 70 6.09 10.58 6.19
C ALA A 70 5.31 10.25 7.46
N SER A 71 4.27 9.40 7.37
CA SER A 71 3.52 8.95 8.55
C SER A 71 4.41 8.23 9.56
N LEU A 72 5.32 7.36 9.09
CA LEU A 72 6.28 6.65 9.96
C LEU A 72 7.32 7.59 10.61
N ALA A 73 7.59 8.74 10.00
CA ALA A 73 8.44 9.78 10.57
C ALA A 73 7.68 10.71 11.52
N GLY A 74 6.37 10.53 11.72
CA GLY A 74 5.54 11.37 12.58
C GLY A 74 5.03 12.65 11.91
N HIS A 75 5.11 12.72 10.58
CA HIS A 75 4.59 13.84 9.79
C HIS A 75 3.17 13.55 9.30
N LYS A 76 2.43 14.63 8.99
CA LYS A 76 1.14 14.53 8.32
C LYS A 76 1.35 14.55 6.80
N PRO A 77 1.15 13.43 6.08
CA PRO A 77 1.20 13.45 4.63
C PRO A 77 -0.04 14.16 4.04
N LEU A 78 0.20 14.94 3.00
CA LEU A 78 -0.81 15.52 2.12
C LEU A 78 -0.54 14.95 0.73
N VAL A 79 -1.54 14.34 0.10
CA VAL A 79 -1.33 13.61 -1.15
C VAL A 79 -2.38 13.96 -2.19
N ALA A 80 -1.98 13.89 -3.45
CA ALA A 80 -2.88 13.91 -4.59
C ALA A 80 -2.38 12.93 -5.67
N ASP A 81 -3.31 12.42 -6.46
CA ASP A 81 -3.06 11.63 -7.67
C ASP A 81 -4.30 11.68 -8.55
N ALA A 82 -4.14 11.65 -9.87
CA ALA A 82 -5.25 11.62 -10.81
C ALA A 82 -5.95 10.25 -10.84
N ASN A 83 -5.25 9.18 -10.48
CA ASN A 83 -5.77 7.82 -10.48
C ASN A 83 -6.48 7.50 -9.15
N PRO A 84 -7.80 7.25 -9.14
CA PRO A 84 -8.53 6.92 -7.92
C PRO A 84 -8.01 5.65 -7.22
N LEU A 85 -7.50 4.68 -7.98
CA LEU A 85 -6.90 3.46 -7.41
C LEU A 85 -5.62 3.78 -6.63
N ALA A 86 -4.81 4.71 -7.13
CA ALA A 86 -3.59 5.15 -6.45
C ALA A 86 -3.91 5.79 -5.08
N LEU A 87 -4.94 6.63 -5.05
CA LEU A 87 -5.46 7.22 -3.81
C LEU A 87 -6.00 6.17 -2.84
N LEU A 88 -6.74 5.16 -3.33
CA LEU A 88 -7.22 4.06 -2.51
C LEU A 88 -6.05 3.25 -1.90
N ILE A 89 -5.08 2.86 -2.72
CA ILE A 89 -3.89 2.13 -2.26
C ILE A 89 -3.16 2.96 -1.19
N THR A 90 -2.95 4.25 -1.45
CA THR A 90 -2.29 5.17 -0.52
C THR A 90 -3.04 5.27 0.81
N ARG A 91 -4.38 5.39 0.77
CA ARG A 91 -5.22 5.42 1.98
C ARG A 91 -5.10 4.12 2.77
N VAL A 92 -5.26 2.96 2.13
CA VAL A 92 -5.14 1.66 2.80
C VAL A 92 -3.75 1.48 3.39
N LYS A 93 -2.70 1.89 2.67
CA LYS A 93 -1.31 1.77 3.09
C LYS A 93 -0.97 2.63 4.32
N THR A 94 -1.59 3.81 4.43
CA THR A 94 -1.34 4.79 5.51
C THR A 94 -2.32 4.70 6.67
N THR A 95 -3.36 3.86 6.56
CA THR A 95 -4.33 3.65 7.64
C THR A 95 -3.70 2.77 8.72
N PRO A 96 -3.67 3.20 9.99
CA PRO A 96 -3.30 2.33 11.09
C PRO A 96 -4.40 1.31 11.36
N TYR A 97 -4.05 0.03 11.46
CA TYR A 97 -5.00 -1.06 11.72
C TYR A 97 -4.90 -1.55 13.16
N ASN A 98 -6.05 -1.73 13.81
CA ASN A 98 -6.13 -2.48 15.06
C ASN A 98 -6.09 -3.99 14.73
N LEU A 99 -5.00 -4.66 15.13
CA LEU A 99 -4.78 -6.07 14.83
C LEU A 99 -5.84 -6.98 15.48
N GLU A 100 -6.34 -6.63 16.66
CA GLU A 100 -7.37 -7.42 17.35
C GLU A 100 -8.72 -7.33 16.63
N GLU A 101 -9.12 -6.13 16.20
CA GLU A 101 -10.33 -5.95 15.39
C GLU A 101 -10.22 -6.64 14.02
N LEU A 102 -9.03 -6.60 13.41
CA LEU A 102 -8.79 -7.26 12.12
C LEU A 102 -8.90 -8.78 12.25
N ARG A 103 -8.33 -9.36 13.32
CA ARG A 103 -8.45 -10.80 13.64
C ARG A 103 -9.90 -11.18 13.92
N ALA A 104 -10.60 -10.41 14.77
CA ALA A 104 -12.00 -10.67 15.07
C ALA A 104 -12.89 -10.61 13.81
N SER A 105 -12.61 -9.66 12.92
CA SER A 105 -13.30 -9.54 11.62
C SER A 105 -13.01 -10.74 10.72
N LEU A 106 -11.76 -11.19 10.65
CA LEU A 106 -11.37 -12.38 9.90
C LEU A 106 -12.09 -13.63 10.44
N ASP A 107 -12.10 -13.84 11.75
CA ASP A 107 -12.75 -14.99 12.37
C ASP A 107 -14.27 -15.01 12.11
N SER A 108 -14.90 -13.84 12.19
CA SER A 108 -16.32 -13.67 11.84
C SER A 108 -16.59 -14.00 10.37
N LEU A 109 -15.72 -13.54 9.48
CA LEU A 109 -15.81 -13.80 8.05
C LEU A 109 -15.63 -15.28 7.73
N LEU A 110 -14.62 -15.95 8.30
CA LEU A 110 -14.38 -17.38 8.12
C LEU A 110 -15.57 -18.23 8.59
N LYS A 111 -16.16 -17.89 9.75
CA LYS A 111 -17.38 -18.55 10.25
C LYS A 111 -18.57 -18.42 9.29
N ARG A 112 -18.67 -17.30 8.56
CA ARG A 112 -19.73 -17.06 7.56
C ARG A 112 -19.44 -17.77 6.24
N VAL A 113 -18.19 -17.75 5.78
CA VAL A 113 -17.76 -18.35 4.50
C VAL A 113 -18.04 -19.85 4.49
N VAL A 114 -17.78 -20.55 5.60
CA VAL A 114 -18.07 -22.01 5.70
C VAL A 114 -19.57 -22.33 5.55
N ARG A 115 -20.46 -21.37 5.84
CA ARG A 115 -21.91 -21.53 5.68
C ARG A 115 -22.41 -21.16 4.28
N TYR A 116 -21.59 -20.48 3.49
CA TYR A 116 -21.94 -20.07 2.13
C TYR A 116 -21.87 -21.27 1.18
N ARG A 117 -23.04 -21.74 0.71
CA ARG A 117 -23.12 -22.85 -0.26
C ARG A 117 -23.26 -22.39 -1.70
N THR A 118 -23.78 -21.19 -1.92
CA THR A 118 -24.03 -20.60 -3.23
C THR A 118 -23.59 -19.15 -3.21
N ALA A 119 -22.77 -18.75 -4.17
CA ALA A 119 -22.38 -17.36 -4.33
C ALA A 119 -23.48 -16.59 -5.08
N PRO A 120 -23.83 -15.35 -4.67
CA PRO A 120 -24.69 -14.50 -5.46
C PRO A 120 -23.99 -14.16 -6.78
N ASN A 121 -24.76 -14.01 -7.85
CA ASN A 121 -24.22 -13.49 -9.10
C ASN A 121 -23.93 -12.00 -8.91
N ILE A 122 -22.66 -11.61 -9.07
CA ILE A 122 -22.21 -10.22 -8.97
C ILE A 122 -22.05 -9.71 -10.40
N SER A 123 -22.81 -8.67 -10.75
CA SER A 123 -22.60 -7.97 -12.01
C SER A 123 -21.29 -7.17 -11.93
N VAL A 124 -20.25 -7.68 -12.59
CA VAL A 124 -18.98 -6.97 -12.76
C VAL A 124 -19.00 -6.28 -14.11
N VAL A 125 -18.72 -4.98 -14.12
CA VAL A 125 -18.64 -4.20 -15.35
C VAL A 125 -17.43 -4.69 -16.17
N ASN A 126 -17.67 -5.05 -17.43
CA ASN A 126 -16.66 -5.59 -18.35
C ASN A 126 -15.94 -6.84 -17.78
N ASP A 127 -16.68 -7.76 -17.17
CA ASP A 127 -16.15 -8.98 -16.56
C ASP A 127 -15.24 -9.81 -17.50
N GLN A 128 -15.55 -9.81 -18.80
CA GLN A 128 -14.76 -10.46 -19.86
C GLN A 128 -13.33 -9.93 -20.02
N LEU A 129 -13.02 -8.72 -19.51
CA LEU A 129 -11.67 -8.18 -19.49
C LEU A 129 -10.85 -8.69 -18.30
N TRP A 130 -11.53 -9.10 -17.23
CA TRP A 130 -10.92 -9.43 -15.93
C TRP A 130 -10.87 -10.92 -15.67
N TYR A 131 -11.81 -11.69 -16.23
CA TYR A 131 -11.95 -13.12 -16.01
C TYR A 131 -11.95 -13.86 -17.34
N SER A 132 -11.22 -14.98 -17.40
CA SER A 132 -11.32 -15.87 -18.56
C SER A 132 -12.69 -16.54 -18.57
N SER A 133 -13.19 -16.87 -19.76
CA SER A 133 -14.44 -17.62 -19.92
C SER A 133 -14.41 -18.99 -19.22
N THR A 134 -13.22 -19.50 -18.92
CA THR A 134 -12.96 -20.74 -18.19
C THR A 134 -13.29 -20.64 -16.69
N LEU A 135 -13.35 -19.44 -16.10
CA LEU A 135 -13.63 -19.22 -14.68
C LEU A 135 -15.13 -19.13 -14.34
N HIS A 136 -16.02 -19.03 -15.34
CA HIS A 136 -17.47 -18.93 -15.11
C HIS A 136 -18.10 -20.23 -14.59
N SER A 137 -17.40 -21.36 -14.66
CA SER A 137 -17.78 -22.58 -13.98
C SER A 137 -16.95 -22.76 -12.71
N CYS A 138 -17.32 -22.05 -11.63
CA CYS A 138 -17.05 -22.61 -10.32
C CYS A 138 -17.76 -23.96 -10.27
N GLY A 139 -17.01 -25.05 -10.48
CA GLY A 139 -17.51 -26.41 -10.33
C GLY A 139 -18.16 -26.60 -8.96
N PRO A 140 -18.99 -27.64 -8.78
CA PRO A 140 -19.70 -27.87 -7.53
C PRO A 140 -18.72 -27.79 -6.37
N CYS A 141 -18.99 -26.88 -5.42
CA CYS A 141 -18.21 -26.72 -4.21
C CYS A 141 -18.31 -28.03 -3.43
N SER A 142 -17.34 -28.92 -3.62
CA SER A 142 -17.30 -30.20 -2.94
C SER A 142 -16.95 -29.93 -1.49
N THR A 143 -17.98 -29.77 -0.66
CA THR A 143 -17.86 -29.85 0.79
C THR A 143 -17.32 -31.24 1.12
N ARG A 144 -15.99 -31.38 1.23
CA ARG A 144 -15.35 -32.52 1.85
C ARG A 144 -14.03 -32.10 2.52
N LEU A 145 -14.14 -31.18 3.48
CA LEU A 145 -13.19 -31.13 4.57
C LEU A 145 -13.51 -32.33 5.47
N ARG A 146 -12.67 -33.37 5.42
CA ARG A 146 -12.51 -34.34 6.50
C ARG A 146 -11.56 -33.75 7.54
#